data_AF-A0A917X1E5-F1
#
_entry.id   AF-A0A917X1E5-F1
#
_cell.length_a   1.000
_cell.length_b   1.000
_cell.length_c   1.000
_cell.angle_alpha   90.00
_cell.angle_beta   90.00
_cell.angle_gamma   90.00
#
_symmetry.space_group_name_H-M   'P 1'
#
loop_
_entity.id
_entity.type
_entity.pdbx_description
1 polymer ?
#
loop_
_entity_poly.entity_id
_entity_poly.type
_entity_poly.pdbx_seq_one_letter_code
_entity_poly.pdbx_strand_id
1 'polypeptide(L)'
;MRHSSGSVPRMIRPIWEPKTDEERAVLAEAARLRKVAEEAEAAIWTNLARGRQLNIPDTTLCDVSGESRATLNRRFGSKKASE
;
A
#
# COMPACT_ATOMS: atom_id res chain seq x y z
N MET A 1 -20.11 -24.90 38.50
CA MET A 1 -20.16 -23.63 37.75
C MET A 1 -19.61 -23.88 36.35
N ARG A 2 -20.46 -23.92 35.32
CA ARG A 2 -20.03 -24.03 33.92
C ARG A 2 -20.16 -22.65 33.29
N HIS A 3 -19.05 -22.07 32.86
CA HIS A 3 -19.05 -20.83 32.10
C HIS A 3 -19.53 -21.16 30.68
N SER A 4 -20.74 -20.71 30.33
CA SER A 4 -21.23 -20.71 28.96
C SER A 4 -20.43 -19.70 28.16
N SER A 5 -19.53 -20.20 27.31
CA SER A 5 -18.87 -19.38 26.29
C SER A 5 -19.93 -18.85 25.32
N GLY A 6 -20.30 -17.58 25.48
CA GLY A 6 -21.16 -16.86 24.54
C GLY A 6 -20.47 -16.79 23.18
N SER A 7 -20.96 -17.58 22.23
CA SER A 7 -20.60 -17.46 20.82
C SER A 7 -21.09 -16.11 20.32
N VAL A 8 -20.17 -15.20 20.03
CA VAL A 8 -20.52 -13.90 19.42
C VAL A 8 -21.06 -14.19 18.02
N PRO A 9 -22.31 -13.82 17.69
CA PRO A 9 -22.86 -14.09 16.37
C PRO A 9 -21.98 -13.40 15.32
N ARG A 10 -21.41 -14.20 14.39
CA ARG A 10 -20.76 -13.68 13.19
C ARG A 10 -21.81 -12.89 12.43
N MET A 11 -21.78 -11.57 12.54
CA MET A 11 -22.57 -10.71 11.66
C MET A 11 -22.09 -10.96 10.23
N ILE A 12 -22.85 -11.77 9.50
CA ILE A 12 -22.70 -11.94 8.06
C ILE A 12 -22.91 -10.55 7.48
N ARG A 13 -21.83 -9.90 7.01
CA ARG A 13 -21.97 -8.63 6.31
C ARG A 13 -22.84 -8.91 5.08
N PRO A 14 -23.93 -8.14 4.87
CA PRO A 14 -24.75 -8.34 3.68
C PRO A 14 -23.85 -8.20 2.44
N ILE A 15 -23.90 -9.22 1.58
CA ILE A 15 -23.19 -9.21 0.30
C ILE A 15 -23.96 -8.24 -0.59
N TRP A 16 -23.36 -7.10 -0.87
CA TRP A 16 -23.91 -6.14 -1.83
C TRP A 16 -23.43 -6.53 -3.23
N GLU A 17 -24.34 -6.50 -4.20
CA GLU A 17 -24.07 -6.81 -5.59
C GLU A 17 -24.51 -5.64 -6.48
N PRO A 18 -23.73 -5.28 -7.51
CA PRO A 18 -24.07 -4.20 -8.42
C PRO A 18 -25.28 -4.58 -9.27
N LYS A 19 -26.32 -3.76 -9.23
CA LYS A 19 -27.60 -3.96 -9.92
C LYS A 19 -27.60 -3.36 -11.32
N THR A 20 -26.88 -2.27 -11.53
CA THR A 20 -26.82 -1.57 -12.83
C THR A 20 -25.48 -1.79 -13.55
N ASP A 21 -25.49 -1.62 -14.87
CA ASP A 21 -24.25 -1.65 -15.66
C ASP A 21 -23.31 -0.50 -15.29
N GLU A 22 -23.85 0.65 -14.88
CA GLU A 22 -23.08 1.80 -14.41
C GLU A 22 -22.33 1.47 -13.10
N GLU A 23 -22.98 0.81 -12.14
CA GLU A 23 -22.33 0.35 -10.90
C GLU A 23 -21.22 -0.67 -11.20
N ARG A 24 -21.47 -1.61 -12.13
CA ARG A 24 -20.45 -2.57 -12.59
C ARG A 24 -19.26 -1.86 -13.24
N ALA A 25 -19.52 -0.86 -14.09
CA ALA A 25 -18.48 -0.09 -14.77
C ALA A 25 -17.61 0.70 -13.78
N VAL A 26 -18.21 1.35 -12.78
CA VAL A 26 -17.47 2.08 -11.73
C VAL A 26 -16.54 1.15 -10.96
N LEU A 27 -17.01 -0.04 -10.57
CA LEU A 27 -16.19 -1.01 -9.86
C LEU A 27 -15.06 -1.57 -10.72
N ALA A 28 -15.35 -1.87 -11.98
CA ALA A 28 -14.35 -2.33 -12.93
C ALA A 28 -13.26 -1.27 -13.15
N GLU A 29 -13.64 -0.01 -13.29
CA GLU A 29 -12.70 1.10 -13.46
C GLU A 29 -11.87 1.34 -12.19
N ALA A 30 -12.50 1.31 -11.02
CA ALA A 30 -11.77 1.41 -9.75
C ALA A 30 -10.74 0.28 -9.60
N ALA A 31 -11.11 -0.96 -9.94
CA ALA A 31 -10.19 -2.10 -9.92
C ALA A 31 -9.05 -1.95 -10.94
N ARG A 32 -9.33 -1.40 -12.13
CA ARG A 32 -8.32 -1.12 -13.15
C ARG A 32 -7.34 -0.04 -12.67
N LEU A 33 -7.85 1.08 -12.17
CA LEU A 33 -7.04 2.18 -11.63
C LEU A 33 -6.19 1.72 -10.45
N ARG A 34 -6.72 0.82 -9.60
CA ARG A 34 -5.95 0.23 -8.51
C ARG A 34 -4.73 -0.55 -9.02
N LYS A 35 -4.89 -1.37 -10.06
CA LYS A 35 -3.76 -2.09 -10.67
C LYS A 35 -2.71 -1.13 -11.24
N VAL A 36 -3.15 -0.08 -11.94
CA VAL A 36 -2.25 0.95 -12.47
C VAL A 36 -1.49 1.64 -11.34
N ALA A 37 -2.16 1.97 -10.23
CA ALA A 37 -1.53 2.58 -9.07
C ALA A 37 -0.49 1.66 -8.42
N GLU A 38 -0.78 0.35 -8.30
CA GLU A 38 0.15 -0.64 -7.74
C GLU A 38 1.40 -0.81 -8.62
N GLU A 39 1.23 -0.83 -9.94
CA GLU A 39 2.35 -0.88 -10.89
C GLU A 39 3.21 0.39 -10.83
N ALA A 40 2.58 1.57 -10.77
CA ALA A 40 3.28 2.84 -10.61
C ALA A 40 4.04 2.90 -9.28
N GLU A 41 3.42 2.46 -8.19
CA GLU A 41 4.06 2.38 -6.87
C GLU A 41 5.28 1.44 -6.90
N ALA A 42 5.15 0.27 -7.51
CA ALA A 42 6.26 -0.67 -7.67
C ALA A 42 7.43 -0.06 -8.48
N ALA A 43 7.13 0.70 -9.54
CA ALA A 43 8.13 1.39 -10.34
C ALA A 43 8.83 2.51 -9.54
N ILE A 44 8.08 3.28 -8.74
CA ILE A 44 8.65 4.30 -7.84
C ILE A 44 9.63 3.65 -6.86
N TRP A 45 9.21 2.57 -6.18
CA TRP A 45 10.08 1.89 -5.22
C TRP A 45 11.34 1.31 -5.89
N THR A 46 11.22 0.78 -7.09
CA THR A 46 12.37 0.29 -7.87
C THR A 46 13.38 1.40 -8.16
N ASN A 47 12.89 2.58 -8.56
CA ASN A 47 13.77 3.73 -8.83
C ASN A 47 14.39 4.30 -7.55
N LEU A 48 13.66 4.34 -6.44
CA LEU A 48 14.20 4.77 -5.14
C LEU A 48 15.30 3.83 -4.64
N ALA A 49 15.12 2.52 -4.82
CA ALA A 49 16.16 1.54 -4.52
C ALA A 49 17.42 1.76 -5.37
N ARG A 50 17.25 1.98 -6.67
CA ARG A 50 18.36 2.34 -7.59
C ARG A 50 19.05 3.64 -7.16
N GLY A 51 18.29 4.66 -6.76
CA GLY A 51 18.82 5.92 -6.25
C GLY A 51 19.70 5.72 -5.01
N ARG A 52 19.29 4.83 -4.10
CA ARG A 52 20.11 4.45 -2.94
C ARG A 52 21.40 3.74 -3.33
N GLN A 53 21.37 2.84 -4.32
CA GLN A 53 22.57 2.17 -4.85
C GLN A 53 23.54 3.15 -5.50
N LEU A 54 23.03 4.23 -6.09
CA LEU A 54 23.82 5.33 -6.64
C LEU A 54 24.26 6.35 -5.57
N ASN A 55 24.07 6.06 -4.29
CA ASN A 55 24.40 6.94 -3.16
C ASN A 55 23.73 8.32 -3.19
N ILE A 56 22.58 8.46 -3.85
CA ILE A 56 21.78 9.68 -3.75
C ILE A 56 21.38 9.90 -2.28
N PRO A 57 21.47 11.13 -1.75
CA PRO A 57 21.03 11.43 -0.40
C PRO A 57 19.56 11.08 -0.17
N ASP A 58 19.27 10.42 0.94
CA ASP A 58 17.90 10.05 1.30
C ASP A 58 16.98 11.27 1.43
N THR A 59 17.50 12.46 1.78
CA THR A 59 16.73 13.71 1.78
C THR A 59 16.21 14.05 0.40
N THR A 60 17.08 14.02 -0.61
CA THR A 60 16.69 14.24 -2.02
C THR A 60 15.70 13.18 -2.49
N LEU A 61 15.89 11.92 -2.10
CA LEU A 61 14.96 10.84 -2.46
C LEU A 61 13.58 11.04 -1.82
N CYS A 62 13.51 11.49 -0.56
CA CYS A 62 12.25 11.87 0.11
C CYS A 62 11.58 13.02 -0.63
N ASP A 63 12.32 14.09 -0.93
CA ASP A 63 11.77 15.32 -1.52
C ASP A 63 11.11 15.05 -2.88
N VAL A 64 11.72 14.22 -3.73
CA VAL A 64 11.18 13.92 -5.06
C VAL A 64 10.04 12.89 -5.05
N SER A 65 10.00 12.00 -4.07
CA SER A 65 8.97 10.95 -3.98
C SER A 65 7.80 11.33 -3.09
N GLY A 66 7.95 12.35 -2.24
CA GLY A 66 6.99 12.69 -1.19
C GLY A 66 7.00 11.70 -0.01
N GLU A 67 7.88 10.70 -0.03
CA GLU A 67 7.93 9.68 1.02
C GLU A 67 8.67 10.17 2.26
N SER A 68 8.18 9.74 3.41
CA SER A 68 8.88 10.03 4.67
C SER A 68 10.16 9.19 4.77
N ARG A 69 11.17 9.73 5.47
CA ARG A 69 12.39 8.98 5.78
C ARG A 69 12.10 7.69 6.55
N ALA A 70 11.08 7.69 7.40
CA ALA A 70 10.62 6.49 8.12
C ALA A 70 10.07 5.43 7.16
N THR A 71 9.30 5.82 6.14
CA THR A 71 8.81 4.88 5.11
C THR A 71 9.97 4.29 4.31
N LEU A 72 10.90 5.12 3.83
CA LEU A 72 12.09 4.64 3.12
C LEU A 72 12.91 3.64 3.95
N ASN A 73 13.13 3.94 5.23
CA ASN A 73 13.88 3.05 6.13
C ASN A 73 13.13 1.76 6.46
N ARG A 74 11.80 1.79 6.60
CA ARG A 74 11.01 0.55 6.74
C ARG A 74 11.12 -0.33 5.49
N ARG A 75 11.21 0.29 4.31
CA ARG A 75 11.22 -0.42 3.02
C ARG A 75 12.57 -1.06 2.71
N PHE A 76 13.66 -0.34 2.95
CA PHE A 76 15.00 -0.75 2.50
C PHE A 76 16.02 -0.89 3.65
N GLY A 77 15.60 -0.72 4.89
CA GLY A 77 16.49 -0.62 6.05
C GLY A 77 17.05 0.80 6.25
N SER A 78 17.56 1.08 7.45
CA SER A 78 18.33 2.29 7.69
C SER A 78 19.66 2.23 6.94
N LYS A 79 20.00 3.30 6.22
CA LYS A 79 21.41 3.49 5.83
C LYS A 79 22.22 3.56 7.12
N LYS A 80 23.19 2.65 7.30
CA LYS A 80 24.23 2.86 8.32
C LYS A 80 24.89 4.19 7.98
N ALA A 81 25.06 5.05 8.98
CA ALA A 81 25.93 6.21 8.81
C ALA A 81 27.29 5.63 8.39
N SER A 82 27.70 5.91 7.15
CA SER A 82 29.08 5.67 6.76
C SER A 82 29.92 6.57 7.66
N GLU A 83 30.79 5.93 8.44
CA GLU A 83 31.88 6.55 9.19
C GLU A 83 32.85 7.24 8.22
#